data_AF-A0A5A7N9D1-F1
#
_entry.id   AF-A0A5A7N9D1-F1
#
_cell.length_a   1.000
_cell.length_b   1.000
_cell.length_c   1.000
_cell.angle_alpha   90.00
_cell.angle_beta   90.00
_cell.angle_gamma   90.00
#
_symmetry.space_group_name_H-M   'P 1'
#
loop_
_entity.id
_entity.type
_entity.pdbx_description
1 polymer ?
#
loop_
_entity_poly.entity_id
_entity_poly.type
_entity_poly.pdbx_seq_one_letter_code
_entity_poly.pdbx_strand_id
1 'polypeptide(L)'
;MSWPGIIRLGLVQAALGAIVVLTTSTINRVMVVELGLLAILPGFLVGLHYAIQISRPRMGYGADAGRRCTPWIIGGMAVLALGGVMAALSVALMAQYLVPGIILAVLAFVMIGLGVGPAAPRF
;
A
#
# COMPACT_ATOMS: atom_id res chain seq x y z
N MET A 1 -25.61 9.59 7.70
CA MET A 1 -24.43 9.94 6.86
C MET A 1 -24.77 11.19 6.07
N SER A 2 -23.89 12.19 6.05
CA SER A 2 -24.03 13.38 5.21
C SER A 2 -23.26 13.20 3.89
N TRP A 3 -23.72 13.84 2.82
CA TRP A 3 -23.08 13.82 1.49
C TRP A 3 -21.54 14.04 1.49
N PRO A 4 -20.98 14.98 2.29
CA PRO A 4 -19.52 15.15 2.38
C PRO A 4 -18.78 13.93 2.93
N GLY A 5 -19.42 13.15 3.80
CA GLY A 5 -18.85 11.91 4.34
C GLY A 5 -18.69 10.84 3.26
N ILE A 6 -19.68 10.71 2.37
CA ILE A 6 -19.66 9.74 1.26
C ILE A 6 -18.53 10.07 0.28
N ILE A 7 -18.39 11.35 -0.08
CA ILE A 7 -17.32 11.82 -0.97
C ILE A 7 -15.94 11.53 -0.35
N ARG A 8 -15.75 11.79 0.95
CA ARG A 8 -14.47 11.51 1.63
C ARG A 8 -14.11 10.03 1.61
N LEU A 9 -15.08 9.14 1.86
CA LEU A 9 -14.84 7.69 1.84
C LEU A 9 -14.61 7.19 0.41
N GLY A 10 -15.30 7.75 -0.59
CA GLY A 10 -15.06 7.47 -2.01
C GLY A 10 -13.65 7.84 -2.45
N LEU A 11 -13.15 9.01 -2.05
CA LEU A 11 -11.77 9.45 -2.33
C LEU A 11 -10.72 8.52 -1.69
N VAL A 12 -10.97 8.08 -0.46
CA VAL A 12 -10.07 7.12 0.24
C VAL A 12 -10.07 5.76 -0.48
N GLN A 13 -11.22 5.24 -0.87
CA GLN A 13 -11.32 4.00 -1.66
C GLN A 13 -10.60 4.13 -3.01
N ALA A 14 -10.79 5.26 -3.71
CA ALA A 14 -10.12 5.52 -4.98
C ALA A 14 -8.59 5.56 -4.82
N ALA A 15 -8.08 6.22 -3.78
CA ALA A 15 -6.65 6.28 -3.51
C ALA A 15 -6.06 4.91 -3.14
N LEU A 16 -6.77 4.13 -2.31
CA LEU A 16 -6.41 2.75 -1.99
C LEU A 16 -6.31 1.90 -3.25
N GLY A 17 -7.35 1.94 -4.10
CA GLY A 17 -7.40 1.21 -5.35
C GLY A 17 -6.27 1.61 -6.31
N ALA A 18 -6.02 2.91 -6.45
CA ALA A 18 -4.96 3.42 -7.31
C ALA A 18 -3.56 2.93 -6.89
N ILE A 19 -3.24 2.98 -5.60
CA ILE A 19 -1.92 2.53 -5.10
C ILE A 19 -1.78 1.01 -5.26
N VAL A 20 -2.81 0.24 -4.97
CA VAL A 20 -2.79 -1.22 -5.12
C VAL A 20 -2.64 -1.62 -6.59
N VAL A 21 -3.38 -0.99 -7.50
CA VAL A 21 -3.29 -1.25 -8.94
C VAL A 21 -1.92 -0.87 -9.49
N LEU A 22 -1.38 0.30 -9.12
CA LEU A 22 -0.03 0.74 -9.54
C LEU A 22 1.02 -0.31 -9.18
N THR A 23 0.93 -0.84 -7.97
CA THR A 23 1.91 -1.77 -7.40
C THR A 23 1.82 -3.17 -8.00
N THR A 24 0.60 -3.64 -8.30
CA THR A 24 0.35 -4.99 -8.82
C THR A 24 0.39 -5.09 -10.35
N SER A 25 0.18 -3.98 -11.05
CA SER A 25 0.19 -3.93 -12.52
C SER A 25 1.42 -3.19 -13.09
N THR A 26 1.56 -1.89 -12.83
CA THR A 26 2.61 -1.04 -13.42
C THR A 26 3.99 -1.46 -12.97
N ILE A 27 4.23 -1.53 -11.65
CA ILE A 27 5.54 -1.89 -11.09
C ILE A 27 5.93 -3.33 -11.48
N ASN A 28 4.95 -4.25 -11.48
CA ASN A 28 5.16 -5.64 -11.88
C ASN A 28 5.62 -5.73 -13.35
N ARG A 29 4.96 -4.99 -14.26
CA ARG A 29 5.38 -4.91 -15.67
C ARG A 29 6.78 -4.32 -15.80
N VAL A 30 7.08 -3.22 -15.11
CA VAL A 30 8.41 -2.57 -15.19
C VAL A 30 9.52 -3.51 -14.68
N MET A 31 9.30 -4.21 -13.56
CA MET A 31 10.28 -5.16 -13.02
C MET A 31 10.57 -6.33 -13.98
N VAL A 32 9.55 -6.92 -14.60
CA VAL A 32 9.73 -8.10 -15.46
C VAL A 32 10.14 -7.72 -16.88
N VAL A 33 9.46 -6.74 -17.48
CA VAL A 33 9.59 -6.43 -18.90
C VAL A 33 10.73 -5.44 -19.15
N GLU A 34 10.88 -4.41 -18.30
CA GLU A 34 11.84 -3.32 -18.55
C GLU A 34 13.18 -3.58 -17.87
N LEU A 35 13.17 -4.11 -16.63
CA LEU A 35 14.37 -4.42 -15.87
C LEU A 35 14.88 -5.86 -16.07
N GLY A 36 14.12 -6.71 -16.77
CA GLY A 36 14.49 -8.11 -17.03
C GLY A 36 14.61 -8.96 -15.77
N LEU A 37 13.99 -8.57 -14.66
CA LEU A 37 14.08 -9.27 -13.38
C LEU A 37 13.20 -10.53 -13.39
N LEU A 38 13.60 -11.54 -12.61
CA LEU A 38 12.78 -12.74 -12.41
C LEU A 38 11.39 -12.36 -11.87
N ALA A 39 10.34 -12.87 -12.50
CA ALA A 39 8.95 -12.68 -12.10
C ALA A 39 8.63 -13.16 -10.66
N ILE A 40 9.51 -13.96 -10.05
CA ILE A 40 9.39 -14.37 -8.65
C ILE A 40 9.54 -13.18 -7.69
N LEU A 41 10.29 -12.15 -8.07
CA LEU A 41 10.54 -10.97 -7.24
C LEU A 41 9.26 -10.12 -7.04
N PRO A 42 8.56 -9.66 -8.09
CA PRO A 42 7.29 -8.97 -7.88
C PRO A 42 6.23 -9.89 -7.26
N GLY A 43 6.21 -11.19 -7.59
CA GLY A 43 5.32 -12.16 -6.96
C GLY A 43 5.51 -12.25 -5.44
N PHE A 44 6.77 -12.27 -4.98
CA PHE A 44 7.12 -12.26 -3.56
C PHE A 44 6.68 -10.96 -2.87
N LEU A 45 6.94 -9.81 -3.48
CA LEU A 45 6.54 -8.51 -2.94
C LEU A 45 5.02 -8.41 -2.78
N VAL A 46 4.26 -8.86 -3.79
CA VAL A 46 2.79 -8.93 -3.72
C VAL A 46 2.33 -9.89 -2.62
N GLY A 47 2.95 -11.06 -2.51
CA GLY A 47 2.67 -12.02 -1.44
C GLY A 47 2.91 -11.44 -0.04
N LEU A 48 4.00 -10.71 0.15
CA LEU A 48 4.33 -10.02 1.41
C LEU A 48 3.26 -8.97 1.75
N HIS A 49 2.84 -8.17 0.76
CA HIS A 49 1.77 -7.19 0.93
C HIS A 49 0.46 -7.86 1.39
N TYR A 50 0.06 -8.99 0.80
CA TYR A 50 -1.12 -9.74 1.22
C TYR A 50 -0.97 -10.37 2.59
N ALA A 51 0.20 -10.91 2.93
CA ALA A 51 0.48 -11.48 4.25
C ALA A 51 0.29 -10.43 5.36
N ILE A 52 0.70 -9.19 5.11
CA ILE A 52 0.53 -8.08 6.05
C ILE A 52 -0.94 -7.67 6.16
N GLN A 53 -1.74 -7.78 5.08
CA GLN A 53 -3.18 -7.53 5.17
C GLN A 53 -3.92 -8.49 6.10
N ILE A 54 -3.31 -9.60 6.54
CA ILE A 54 -3.88 -10.48 7.58
C ILE A 54 -3.90 -9.78 8.95
N SER A 55 -3.10 -8.73 9.19
CA SER A 55 -3.14 -7.95 10.43
C SER A 55 -4.33 -6.99 10.53
N ARG A 56 -5.10 -6.82 9.44
CA ARG A 56 -6.27 -5.93 9.39
C ARG A 56 -7.32 -6.15 10.49
N PRO A 57 -7.66 -7.38 10.92
CA PRO A 57 -8.66 -7.62 11.98
C PRO A 57 -8.27 -7.02 13.33
N ARG A 58 -6.96 -6.98 13.65
CA ARG A 58 -6.48 -6.44 14.94
C ARG A 58 -6.51 -4.91 14.97
N MET A 59 -6.15 -4.28 13.86
CA MET A 59 -6.32 -2.83 13.66
C MET A 59 -7.81 -2.45 13.62
N GLY A 60 -8.63 -3.38 13.15
CA GLY A 60 -10.08 -3.51 13.35
C GLY A 60 -10.53 -3.10 14.74
N TYR A 61 -10.14 -3.94 15.70
CA TYR A 61 -10.57 -3.87 17.09
C TYR A 61 -10.12 -2.59 17.82
N GLY A 62 -8.89 -2.12 17.54
CA GLY A 62 -8.34 -0.91 18.18
C GLY A 62 -9.07 0.39 17.82
N ALA A 63 -9.63 0.49 16.61
CA ALA A 63 -10.43 1.65 16.21
C ALA A 63 -11.84 1.63 16.81
N ASP A 64 -12.45 0.44 16.96
CA ASP A 64 -13.79 0.27 17.55
C ASP A 64 -13.77 0.55 19.05
N ALA A 65 -12.70 0.16 19.75
CA ALA A 65 -12.50 0.49 21.16
C ALA A 65 -12.35 2.00 21.43
N GLY A 66 -11.89 2.78 20.44
CA GLY A 66 -11.56 4.21 20.59
C GLY A 66 -12.68 5.20 20.22
N ARG A 67 -13.85 4.75 19.75
CA ARG A 67 -15.03 5.59 19.34
C ARG A 67 -14.75 6.69 18.29
N ARG A 68 -13.53 6.77 17.70
CA ARG A 68 -13.13 7.77 16.69
C ARG A 68 -12.29 7.12 15.59
N CYS A 69 -12.93 6.80 14.45
CA CYS A 69 -12.27 6.18 13.29
C CYS A 69 -11.44 7.16 12.45
N THR A 70 -11.69 8.47 12.56
CA THR A 70 -11.04 9.52 11.74
C THR A 70 -9.50 9.57 11.85
N PRO A 71 -8.87 9.53 13.05
CA PRO A 71 -7.41 9.54 13.15
C PRO A 71 -6.76 8.29 12.55
N TRP A 72 -7.42 7.13 12.60
CA TRP A 72 -6.93 5.90 11.97
C TRP A 72 -6.96 5.99 10.44
N ILE A 73 -8.00 6.58 9.85
CA ILE A 73 -8.07 6.79 8.39
C ILE A 73 -6.94 7.70 7.92
N ILE A 74 -6.70 8.81 8.63
CA ILE A 74 -5.64 9.76 8.27
C ILE A 74 -4.26 9.12 8.42
N GLY A 75 -4.02 8.39 9.52
CA GLY A 75 -2.76 7.68 9.74
C GLY A 75 -2.50 6.62 8.67
N GLY A 76 -3.52 5.83 8.30
CA GLY A 76 -3.41 4.86 7.22
C GLY A 76 -3.10 5.49 5.88
N MET A 77 -3.79 6.59 5.54
CA MET A 77 -3.56 7.33 4.29
C MET A 77 -2.15 7.93 4.22
N ALA A 78 -1.63 8.47 5.32
CA ALA A 78 -0.26 8.98 5.38
C ALA A 78 0.77 7.86 5.13
N VAL A 79 0.58 6.71 5.76
CA VAL A 79 1.44 5.52 5.58
C VAL A 79 1.34 4.98 4.14
N LEU A 80 0.14 4.94 3.55
CA LEU A 80 -0.07 4.54 2.16
C LEU A 80 0.61 5.48 1.16
N ALA A 81 0.44 6.79 1.34
CA ALA A 81 1.05 7.79 0.47
C ALA A 81 2.58 7.67 0.51
N LEU A 82 3.15 7.56 1.72
CA LEU A 82 4.60 7.38 1.89
C LEU A 82 5.07 6.06 1.25
N GLY A 83 4.33 4.96 1.46
CA GLY A 83 4.63 3.67 0.87
C GLY A 83 4.58 3.68 -0.66
N GLY A 84 3.60 4.36 -1.26
CA GLY A 84 3.49 4.51 -2.72
C GLY A 84 4.65 5.32 -3.31
N VAL A 85 5.07 6.40 -2.66
CA VAL A 85 6.24 7.19 -3.08
C VAL A 85 7.52 6.36 -2.98
N MET A 86 7.70 5.62 -1.88
CA MET A 86 8.85 4.72 -1.71
C MET A 86 8.86 3.58 -2.73
N ALA A 87 7.69 3.06 -3.12
CA ALA A 87 7.58 2.04 -4.15
C ALA A 87 8.03 2.58 -5.52
N ALA A 88 7.60 3.77 -5.91
CA ALA A 88 8.03 4.41 -7.14
C ALA A 88 9.55 4.69 -7.14
N LEU A 89 10.09 5.21 -6.03
CA LEU A 89 11.53 5.42 -5.85
C LEU A 89 12.32 4.11 -5.92
N SER A 90 11.79 3.01 -5.37
CA SER A 90 12.46 1.72 -5.40
C SER A 90 12.67 1.19 -6.83
N VAL A 91 11.70 1.39 -7.72
CA VAL A 91 11.80 0.98 -9.13
C VAL A 91 12.85 1.81 -9.86
N ALA A 92 12.88 3.13 -9.64
CA ALA A 92 13.91 3.99 -10.20
C ALA A 92 15.32 3.61 -9.68
N LEU A 93 15.41 3.24 -8.39
CA LEU A 93 16.67 2.82 -7.78
C LEU A 93 17.12 1.45 -8.27
N MET A 94 16.20 0.51 -8.52
CA MET A 94 16.51 -0.82 -9.10
C MET A 94 17.18 -0.72 -10.47
N ALA A 95 16.88 0.33 -11.25
CA ALA A 95 17.50 0.56 -12.55
C ALA A 95 19.00 0.91 -12.46
N GLN A 96 19.45 1.46 -11.34
CA GLN A 96 20.86 1.83 -11.12
C GLN A 96 21.58 0.86 -10.17
N TYR A 97 20.91 0.46 -9.09
CA TYR A 97 21.44 -0.38 -8.02
C TYR A 97 20.38 -1.39 -7.56
N LEU A 98 20.49 -2.63 -8.05
CA LEU A 98 19.47 -3.65 -7.86
C LEU A 98 19.18 -3.97 -6.38
N VAL A 99 20.22 -4.26 -5.59
CA VAL A 99 20.09 -4.69 -4.19
C VAL A 99 19.42 -3.63 -3.28
N PRO A 100 19.88 -2.37 -3.23
CA PRO A 100 19.21 -1.36 -2.43
C PRO A 100 17.81 -1.03 -2.95
N GLY A 101 17.57 -1.15 -4.26
CA GLY A 101 16.24 -1.06 -4.85
C GLY A 101 15.28 -2.14 -4.31
N ILE A 102 15.74 -3.40 -4.20
CA ILE A 102 14.96 -4.51 -3.62
C ILE A 102 14.64 -4.24 -2.15
N ILE A 103 15.61 -3.81 -1.36
CA ILE A 103 15.42 -3.51 0.07
C ILE A 103 14.36 -2.40 0.25
N LEU A 104 14.46 -1.34 -0.56
CA LEU A 104 13.50 -0.24 -0.52
C LEU A 104 12.10 -0.69 -0.98
N ALA A 105 12.01 -1.56 -1.98
CA ALA A 105 10.74 -2.13 -2.44
C ALA A 105 10.07 -2.99 -1.35
N VAL A 106 10.84 -3.82 -0.64
CA VAL A 106 10.32 -4.61 0.50
C VAL A 106 9.76 -3.67 1.56
N LEU A 107 10.51 -2.64 1.95
CA LEU A 107 10.07 -1.66 2.95
C LEU A 107 8.81 -0.91 2.50
N ALA A 108 8.75 -0.52 1.22
CA ALA A 108 7.59 0.15 0.63
C ALA A 108 6.35 -0.74 0.65
N PHE A 109 6.45 -2.01 0.24
CA PHE A 109 5.32 -2.94 0.23
C PHE A 109 4.83 -3.29 1.65
N VAL A 110 5.75 -3.36 2.62
CA VAL A 110 5.40 -3.50 4.04
C VAL A 110 4.59 -2.29 4.51
N MET A 111 5.07 -1.08 4.18
CA MET A 111 4.41 0.17 4.53
C MET A 111 3.01 0.28 3.89
N ILE A 112 2.88 -0.05 2.60
CA ILE A 112 1.58 -0.09 1.90
C ILE A 112 0.64 -1.09 2.59
N GLY A 113 1.11 -2.30 2.89
CA GLY A 113 0.30 -3.32 3.59
C GLY A 113 -0.20 -2.86 4.96
N LEU A 114 0.66 -2.18 5.73
CA LEU A 114 0.32 -1.62 7.04
C LEU A 114 -0.65 -0.44 6.94
N GLY A 115 -0.53 0.40 5.92
CA GLY A 115 -1.40 1.58 5.71
C GLY A 115 -2.83 1.22 5.32
N VAL A 116 -3.03 0.12 4.59
CA VAL A 116 -4.36 -0.32 4.10
C VAL A 116 -5.32 -0.70 5.24
N GLY A 117 -4.82 -1.22 6.36
CA GLY A 117 -5.66 -1.58 7.50
C GLY A 117 -6.39 -0.38 8.13
N PRO A 118 -5.66 0.63 8.63
CA PRO A 118 -6.23 1.85 9.20
C PRO A 118 -7.04 2.72 8.23
N ALA A 119 -6.65 2.75 6.95
CA ALA A 119 -7.25 3.62 5.93
C ALA A 119 -8.61 3.14 5.42
N ALA A 120 -8.90 1.84 5.49
CA ALA A 120 -10.09 1.25 4.88
C ALA A 120 -11.40 1.80 5.49
N PRO A 121 -12.28 2.41 4.68
CA PRO A 121 -13.65 2.76 5.06
C PRO A 121 -14.41 1.53 5.54
N ARG A 122 -14.98 1.61 6.75
CA ARG A 122 -15.92 0.59 7.23
C ARG A 122 -17.34 1.00 6.83
N PHE A 123 -18.04 0.10 6.15
CA PHE A 123 -19.48 0.19 5.87
C PHE A 123 -20.26 -0.45 7.02
#